data_AF-A0A7C5Q8R2-F1
#
_entry.id   AF-A0A7C5Q8R2-F1
#
_cell.length_a   1.000
_cell.length_b   1.000
_cell.length_c   1.000
_cell.angle_alpha   90.00
_cell.angle_beta   90.00
_cell.angle_gamma   90.00
#
_symmetry.space_group_name_H-M   'P 1'
#
loop_
_entity.id
_entity.type
_entity.pdbx_description
1 polymer ?
#
loop_
_entity_poly.entity_id
_entity_poly.type
_entity_poly.pdbx_seq_one_letter_code
_entity_poly.pdbx_strand_id
1 'polypeptide(L)'
;MRFSLNKLIYSTLIFISSYVPFYSCGSTKTEKHPFFCGLELSIYQVKYPSPVIPGSIFEITGTGFEYDCASIEVHFSGNINGNFVDFPVIPQTVTLNTITITAEPEFIASFPFGRFSGSIVVQLKIEQNVIAQTSYNVTFDISGELEPGISRASPQDVTLNSRVAVEGYGLIFGDEGTTWAILDGTFSPESRPSFTVSGARVAIQPIENDDRTRGFFEFSPSIAGIIPGEFTGTLKLSNQHKSGTVLESPSISVFFRLGQSFITNISPSKTTIGGIINIEGAGFIGATQEETMTFLLEGVAYPHDGAQIEVQSKEIIGRYIDGGHVAYDIIPVRQENSLVAADFGFSRGSFSGTVTPVLEFRGERIEGIPSPVEFELGPVKQVVYVYFSDNFSRTLRYLGMRAVDIYVKQAIIDKMKRTYSGINVEFRDKQPEDYYPGGYAIVEISGPDPNGKGLFGYDNTPGKDVWNLRLHDRIGGVNAETQADGYPGYGGIFIDSVLCWSNDRPEEIVCPEGFEPSGLFDLVFDPLRKKEVTAGEYPNGPDLTRTSQIAEAIRVLGNIIGDTAAHELGHSLGLAHPFGPPDLVHHEPPGPGCLMDAGAYRPFEERAELNGAPPGSWCDDELPYLQMILPVE
;
A
#
# COMPACT_ATOMS: atom_id res chain seq x y z
N MET A 1 -51.48 -12.02 19.56
CA MET A 1 -50.89 -12.42 20.86
C MET A 1 -49.74 -11.47 21.14
N ARG A 2 -49.86 -10.64 22.17
CA ARG A 2 -48.81 -9.77 22.71
C ARG A 2 -48.20 -10.46 23.92
N PHE A 3 -46.88 -10.43 24.06
CA PHE A 3 -46.24 -10.45 25.38
C PHE A 3 -45.04 -9.52 25.38
N SER A 4 -45.04 -8.63 26.37
CA SER A 4 -43.92 -7.81 26.84
C SER A 4 -43.57 -8.23 28.27
N LEU A 5 -42.51 -7.63 28.82
CA LEU A 5 -41.93 -7.69 30.18
C LEU A 5 -40.71 -8.64 30.29
N ASN A 6 -39.64 -8.33 31.02
CA ASN A 6 -39.02 -7.10 31.55
C ASN A 6 -37.71 -7.53 32.26
N LYS A 7 -36.70 -6.64 32.22
CA LYS A 7 -35.59 -6.38 33.19
C LYS A 7 -35.11 -7.45 34.18
N LEU A 8 -33.76 -7.58 34.26
CA LEU A 8 -32.82 -7.55 35.44
C LEU A 8 -31.52 -8.28 34.99
N ILE A 9 -30.25 -7.91 35.21
CA ILE A 9 -29.50 -7.25 36.31
C ILE A 9 -28.19 -6.67 35.74
N TYR A 10 -27.79 -5.49 36.22
CA TYR A 10 -26.43 -4.94 36.11
C TYR A 10 -25.50 -5.70 37.08
N SER A 11 -24.38 -6.24 36.60
CA SER A 11 -23.27 -6.69 37.45
C SER A 11 -21.95 -6.08 36.98
N THR A 12 -21.44 -5.21 37.82
CA THR A 12 -20.10 -4.62 37.86
C THR A 12 -19.00 -5.66 37.67
N LEU A 13 -18.17 -5.52 36.63
CA LEU A 13 -16.92 -6.28 36.47
C LEU A 13 -15.75 -5.40 36.91
N ILE A 14 -15.16 -5.81 38.03
CA ILE A 14 -13.95 -5.25 38.63
C ILE A 14 -12.76 -5.73 37.79
N PHE A 15 -12.03 -4.80 37.18
CA PHE A 15 -10.73 -5.07 36.56
C PHE A 15 -9.69 -5.35 37.67
N ILE A 16 -9.29 -6.61 37.81
CA ILE A 16 -8.09 -6.99 38.58
C ILE A 16 -6.92 -7.00 37.61
N SER A 17 -6.13 -5.93 37.65
CA SER A 17 -4.80 -5.82 37.05
C SER A 17 -3.89 -6.92 37.60
N SER A 18 -3.62 -7.95 36.80
CA SER A 18 -2.56 -8.93 37.08
C SER A 18 -1.28 -8.45 36.40
N TYR A 19 -0.36 -7.95 37.22
CA TYR A 19 1.04 -7.69 36.88
C TYR A 19 1.71 -8.98 36.40
N VAL A 20 2.16 -9.01 35.14
CA VAL A 20 3.13 -10.00 34.65
C VAL A 20 4.49 -9.33 34.64
N PRO A 21 5.50 -9.82 35.38
CA PRO A 21 6.81 -9.21 35.41
C PRO A 21 7.53 -9.46 34.08
N PHE A 22 8.01 -8.39 33.46
CA PHE A 22 8.99 -8.43 32.39
C PHE A 22 10.23 -9.20 32.86
N TYR A 23 10.49 -10.35 32.26
CA TYR A 23 11.79 -11.01 32.38
C TYR A 23 12.83 -10.18 31.62
N SER A 24 13.79 -9.69 32.38
CA SER A 24 15.05 -9.11 31.91
C SER A 24 15.79 -10.10 31.01
N CYS A 25 15.99 -9.73 29.73
CA CYS A 25 16.98 -10.36 28.87
C CYS A 25 18.37 -10.00 29.40
N GLY A 26 19.01 -10.94 30.08
CA GLY A 26 20.44 -10.87 30.39
C GLY A 26 21.25 -10.86 29.10
N SER A 27 22.01 -9.79 28.86
CA SER A 27 22.96 -9.70 27.76
C SER A 27 24.11 -10.67 28.01
N THR A 28 24.15 -11.78 27.27
CA THR A 28 25.39 -12.54 27.09
C THR A 28 26.27 -11.76 26.12
N LYS A 29 27.51 -11.51 26.55
CA LYS A 29 28.57 -10.91 25.73
C LYS A 29 28.89 -11.84 24.57
N THR A 30 28.29 -11.60 23.41
CA THR A 30 28.86 -12.01 22.13
C THR A 30 29.71 -10.86 21.62
N GLU A 31 30.95 -11.14 21.24
CA GLU A 31 31.83 -10.19 20.57
C GLU A 31 31.12 -9.74 19.28
N LYS A 32 30.52 -8.55 19.32
CA LYS A 32 29.95 -7.90 18.14
C LYS A 32 31.10 -7.66 17.15
N HIS A 33 31.01 -8.27 15.98
CA HIS A 33 31.70 -7.74 14.79
C HIS A 33 31.44 -6.22 14.72
N PRO A 34 32.45 -5.38 14.42
CA PRO A 34 32.27 -3.94 14.40
C PRO A 34 31.31 -3.58 13.26
N PHE A 35 30.06 -3.31 13.60
CA PHE A 35 29.12 -2.67 12.69
C PHE A 35 29.64 -1.25 12.44
N PHE A 36 30.03 -0.97 11.19
CA PHE A 36 30.39 0.37 10.76
C PHE A 36 29.12 1.25 10.76
N CYS A 37 29.01 2.16 11.74
CA CYS A 37 28.06 3.27 11.67
C CYS A 37 28.62 4.27 10.64
N GLY A 38 28.04 4.33 9.45
CA GLY A 38 28.47 5.23 8.37
C GLY A 38 28.53 6.69 8.81
N LEU A 39 29.44 7.48 8.24
CA LEU A 39 29.77 8.84 8.70
C LEU A 39 29.18 9.97 7.83
N GLU A 40 28.20 9.71 6.97
CA GLU A 40 27.67 10.73 6.04
C GLU A 40 26.35 11.34 6.52
N LEU A 41 26.44 12.22 7.53
CA LEU A 41 25.32 13.03 8.01
C LEU A 41 25.28 14.38 7.28
N SER A 42 24.16 14.68 6.58
CA SER A 42 24.01 15.96 5.88
C SER A 42 22.54 16.42 5.82
N ILE A 43 22.31 17.74 5.80
CA ILE A 43 20.98 18.34 5.56
C ILE A 43 21.01 19.02 4.19
N TYR A 44 20.00 18.73 3.37
CA TYR A 44 19.83 19.33 2.04
C TYR A 44 18.79 20.44 2.05
N GLN A 45 17.71 20.26 2.81
CA GLN A 45 16.57 21.17 2.83
C GLN A 45 15.88 21.15 4.19
N VAL A 46 15.32 22.30 4.56
CA VAL A 46 14.33 22.40 5.64
C VAL A 46 13.10 23.12 5.08
N LYS A 47 11.91 22.55 5.26
CA LYS A 47 10.61 23.17 4.96
C LYS A 47 9.82 23.40 6.24
N TYR A 48 9.07 24.51 6.27
CA TYR A 48 8.20 24.88 7.37
C TYR A 48 7.25 26.01 6.93
N PRO A 49 6.05 26.11 7.53
CA PRO A 49 5.18 27.26 7.34
C PRO A 49 5.70 28.48 8.12
N SER A 50 5.42 29.69 7.61
CA SER A 50 5.75 30.93 8.31
C SER A 50 4.54 31.88 8.32
N PRO A 51 4.15 32.46 9.48
CA PRO A 51 4.76 32.33 10.82
C PRO A 51 4.62 30.93 11.45
N VAL A 52 5.58 30.47 12.25
CA VAL A 52 5.46 29.23 13.03
C VAL A 52 4.48 29.46 14.18
N ILE A 53 3.48 28.60 14.31
CA ILE A 53 2.47 28.61 15.38
C ILE A 53 2.42 27.24 16.06
N PRO A 54 1.73 27.08 17.21
CA PRO A 54 1.55 25.76 17.81
C PRO A 54 0.98 24.76 16.80
N GLY A 55 1.68 23.65 16.57
CA GLY A 55 1.31 22.61 15.60
C GLY A 55 2.00 22.69 14.23
N SER A 56 2.74 23.77 13.93
CA SER A 56 3.51 23.85 12.68
C SER A 56 4.55 22.74 12.59
N ILE A 57 4.72 22.15 11.41
CA ILE A 57 5.67 21.05 11.17
C ILE A 57 6.93 21.58 10.47
N PHE A 58 8.09 21.18 10.97
CA PHE A 58 9.37 21.29 10.27
C PHE A 58 9.71 19.95 9.63
N GLU A 59 9.93 19.96 8.32
CA GLU A 59 10.42 18.79 7.57
C GLU A 59 11.89 19.04 7.19
N ILE A 60 12.78 18.20 7.70
CA ILE A 60 14.22 18.27 7.44
C ILE A 60 14.59 17.09 6.54
N THR A 61 15.09 17.37 5.34
CA THR A 61 15.52 16.36 4.36
C THR A 61 17.03 16.32 4.26
N GLY A 62 17.60 15.12 4.22
CA GLY A 62 19.05 14.91 4.22
C GLY A 62 19.46 13.45 4.03
N THR A 63 20.64 13.09 4.55
CA THR A 63 21.13 11.70 4.60
C THR A 63 21.71 11.36 5.96
N GLY A 64 21.67 10.08 6.29
CA GLY A 64 22.36 9.53 7.45
C GLY A 64 21.62 9.82 8.76
N PHE A 65 20.29 9.78 8.74
CA PHE A 65 19.47 10.04 9.92
C PHE A 65 19.11 8.76 10.71
N GLU A 66 19.23 7.56 10.14
CA GLU A 66 18.84 6.30 10.80
C GLU A 66 20.00 5.31 10.91
N TYR A 67 20.29 4.89 12.15
CA TYR A 67 21.30 3.87 12.47
C TYR A 67 20.90 3.04 13.69
N ASP A 68 21.05 1.72 13.65
CA ASP A 68 20.79 0.83 14.79
C ASP A 68 21.70 1.09 16.02
N CYS A 69 22.79 1.82 15.82
CA CYS A 69 23.85 2.06 16.79
C CYS A 69 23.86 3.46 17.42
N ALA A 70 23.01 4.39 16.98
CA ALA A 70 23.07 5.80 17.38
C ALA A 70 21.67 6.45 17.40
N SER A 71 21.52 7.54 18.16
CA SER A 71 20.29 8.36 18.23
C SER A 71 20.48 9.72 17.57
N ILE A 72 19.39 10.32 17.11
CA ILE A 72 19.36 11.68 16.56
C ILE A 72 18.79 12.66 17.60
N GLU A 73 19.43 13.82 17.73
CA GLU A 73 18.91 14.98 18.47
C GLU A 73 18.97 16.22 17.58
N VAL A 74 17.96 17.09 17.68
CA VAL A 74 17.86 18.32 16.88
C VAL A 74 17.81 19.54 17.77
N HIS A 75 18.55 20.58 17.43
CA HIS A 75 18.57 21.85 18.16
C HIS A 75 18.18 23.02 17.26
N PHE A 76 17.40 23.95 17.79
CA PHE A 76 17.16 25.26 17.18
C PHE A 76 18.03 26.29 17.90
N SER A 77 19.12 26.70 17.25
CA SER A 77 20.13 27.60 17.82
C SER A 77 20.18 28.91 17.04
N GLY A 78 19.90 30.03 17.69
CA GLY A 78 19.77 31.31 16.99
C GLY A 78 19.42 32.48 17.89
N ASN A 79 18.90 33.55 17.29
CA ASN A 79 18.44 34.73 18.01
C ASN A 79 16.98 35.04 17.67
N ILE A 80 16.22 35.48 18.67
CA ILE A 80 14.90 36.09 18.51
C ILE A 80 14.89 37.46 19.15
N ASN A 81 14.53 38.49 18.38
CA ASN A 81 14.48 39.87 18.84
C ASN A 81 15.78 40.30 19.59
N GLY A 82 16.93 39.75 19.20
CA GLY A 82 18.24 40.01 19.81
C GLY A 82 18.61 39.15 21.03
N ASN A 83 17.73 38.26 21.49
CA ASN A 83 18.02 37.30 22.55
C ASN A 83 18.45 35.94 21.95
N PHE A 84 19.56 35.38 22.43
CA PHE A 84 20.00 34.06 22.02
C PHE A 84 19.09 32.96 22.58
N VAL A 85 18.74 31.98 21.74
CA VAL A 85 17.94 30.80 22.10
C VAL A 85 18.65 29.57 21.54
N ASP A 86 18.77 28.53 22.37
CA ASP A 86 19.17 27.18 21.97
C ASP A 86 18.19 26.19 22.60
N PHE A 87 17.37 25.56 21.76
CA PHE A 87 16.29 24.70 22.20
C PHE A 87 16.40 23.30 21.59
N PRO A 88 16.64 22.25 22.40
CA PRO A 88 16.65 20.88 21.92
C PRO A 88 15.23 20.38 21.67
N VAL A 89 15.05 19.61 20.61
CA VAL A 89 13.78 18.98 20.23
C VAL A 89 14.02 17.52 19.88
N ILE A 90 13.13 16.67 20.38
CA ILE A 90 13.10 15.26 20.02
C ILE A 90 12.26 15.13 18.74
N PRO A 91 12.82 14.59 17.64
CA PRO A 91 12.05 14.31 16.45
C PRO A 91 10.89 13.37 16.70
N GLN A 92 9.78 13.58 16.00
CA GLN A 92 8.64 12.68 16.03
C GLN A 92 8.89 11.46 15.14
N THR A 93 9.44 11.69 13.95
CA THR A 93 9.84 10.62 13.04
C THR A 93 11.26 10.85 12.55
N VAL A 94 11.99 9.75 12.41
CA VAL A 94 13.33 9.70 11.83
C VAL A 94 13.33 8.50 10.89
N THR A 95 13.59 8.76 9.62
CA THR A 95 13.84 7.74 8.59
C THR A 95 15.27 7.91 8.10
N LEU A 96 15.76 7.06 7.20
CA LEU A 96 17.08 7.26 6.58
C LEU A 96 17.34 8.69 6.06
N ASN A 97 16.31 9.37 5.53
CA ASN A 97 16.47 10.62 4.77
C ASN A 97 15.61 11.80 5.25
N THR A 98 14.66 11.59 6.17
CA THR A 98 13.74 12.63 6.65
C THR A 98 13.62 12.63 8.17
N ILE A 99 13.60 13.83 8.76
CA ILE A 99 13.28 14.10 10.16
C ILE A 99 12.06 15.04 10.20
N THR A 100 11.06 14.72 11.03
CA THR A 100 9.91 15.61 11.28
C THR A 100 9.84 16.09 12.71
N ILE A 101 9.51 17.37 12.89
CA ILE A 101 9.36 18.03 14.20
C ILE A 101 8.10 18.88 14.20
N THR A 102 7.21 18.69 15.17
CA THR A 102 6.07 19.60 15.40
C THR A 102 6.43 20.66 16.44
N ALA A 103 6.10 21.91 16.15
CA ALA A 103 6.20 23.04 17.05
C ALA A 103 5.12 22.95 18.15
N GLU A 104 5.35 22.14 19.17
CA GLU A 104 4.42 22.00 20.29
C GLU A 104 4.30 23.29 21.12
N PRO A 105 3.26 23.45 21.95
CA PRO A 105 3.10 24.64 22.80
C PRO A 105 4.34 24.97 23.66
N GLU A 106 5.09 23.96 24.11
CA GLU A 106 6.35 24.14 24.86
C GLU A 106 7.48 24.71 24.01
N PHE A 107 7.56 24.30 22.74
CA PHE A 107 8.48 24.88 21.75
C PHE A 107 8.13 26.37 21.61
N ILE A 108 6.87 26.69 21.30
CA ILE A 108 6.44 28.08 21.11
C ILE A 108 6.63 28.92 22.38
N ALA A 109 6.36 28.38 23.56
CA ALA A 109 6.58 29.07 24.84
C ALA A 109 8.06 29.37 25.14
N SER A 110 8.98 28.59 24.54
CA SER A 110 10.42 28.80 24.67
C SER A 110 10.96 29.91 23.77
N PHE A 111 10.13 30.42 22.86
CA PHE A 111 10.46 31.50 21.95
C PHE A 111 9.57 32.73 22.18
N PRO A 112 10.12 33.94 22.39
CA PRO A 112 9.29 35.13 22.37
C PRO A 112 8.69 35.34 20.96
N PHE A 113 7.47 35.88 20.87
CA PHE A 113 6.88 36.22 19.57
C PHE A 113 7.79 37.19 18.80
N GLY A 114 7.96 36.95 17.49
CA GLY A 114 8.87 37.71 16.65
C GLY A 114 9.68 36.82 15.71
N ARG A 115 10.76 37.38 15.16
CA ARG A 115 11.55 36.74 14.10
C ARG A 115 12.72 35.95 14.67
N PHE A 116 12.74 34.65 14.44
CA PHE A 116 13.90 33.78 14.65
C PHE A 116 14.87 33.87 13.48
N SER A 117 16.15 33.99 13.79
CA SER A 117 17.26 33.92 12.83
C SER A 117 18.38 33.07 13.43
N GLY A 118 18.68 31.93 12.81
CA GLY A 118 19.65 30.98 13.34
C GLY A 118 19.83 29.74 12.46
N SER A 119 20.14 28.62 13.08
CA SER A 119 20.37 27.34 12.42
C SER A 119 19.64 26.21 13.15
N ILE A 120 19.16 25.23 12.37
CA ILE A 120 18.77 23.91 12.87
C ILE A 120 20.01 23.03 12.85
N VAL A 121 20.37 22.43 13.99
CA VAL A 121 21.55 21.57 14.15
C VAL A 121 21.07 20.14 14.40
N VAL A 122 21.49 19.19 13.56
CA VAL A 122 21.21 17.76 13.72
C VAL A 122 22.47 17.08 14.24
N GLN A 123 22.35 16.36 15.35
CA GLN A 123 23.45 15.64 15.99
C GLN A 123 23.16 14.13 16.00
N LEU A 124 24.14 13.34 15.59
CA LEU A 124 24.15 11.89 15.76
C LEU A 124 24.94 11.54 17.03
N LYS A 125 24.30 10.84 17.96
CA LYS A 125 24.87 10.49 19.27
C LYS A 125 24.98 8.99 19.47
N ILE A 126 26.12 8.55 19.98
CA ILE A 126 26.25 7.23 20.61
C ILE A 126 26.34 7.48 22.11
N GLU A 127 25.37 6.96 22.85
CA GLU A 127 25.17 7.30 24.26
C GLU A 127 25.01 8.83 24.44
N GLN A 128 26.02 9.51 24.99
CA GLN A 128 26.02 10.97 25.18
C GLN A 128 27.04 11.71 24.29
N ASN A 129 27.83 10.99 23.49
CA ASN A 129 28.87 11.59 22.66
C ASN A 129 28.33 11.88 21.25
N VAL A 130 28.46 13.13 20.81
CA VAL A 130 28.19 13.51 19.43
C VAL A 130 29.30 12.94 18.55
N ILE A 131 28.92 12.03 17.64
CA ILE A 131 29.86 11.39 16.71
C ILE A 131 29.83 12.03 15.32
N ALA A 132 28.72 12.69 14.96
CA ALA A 132 28.59 13.51 13.76
C ALA A 132 27.58 14.64 14.02
N GLN A 133 27.75 15.78 13.34
CA GLN A 133 26.80 16.88 13.39
C GLN A 133 26.78 17.65 12.07
N THR A 134 25.64 18.26 11.77
CA THR A 134 25.44 19.14 10.62
C THR A 134 24.42 20.22 10.95
N SER A 135 24.39 21.31 10.18
CA SER A 135 23.52 22.45 10.45
C SER A 135 22.97 23.11 9.19
N TYR A 136 21.77 23.65 9.26
CA TYR A 136 21.11 24.38 8.17
C TYR A 136 20.56 25.73 8.66
N ASN A 137 20.84 26.82 7.95
CA ASN A 137 20.40 28.15 8.34
C ASN A 137 18.91 28.35 8.02
N VAL A 138 18.16 28.90 8.97
CA VAL A 138 16.72 29.15 8.85
C VAL A 138 16.35 30.53 9.38
N THR A 139 15.23 31.05 8.89
CA THR A 139 14.63 32.28 9.38
C THR A 139 13.12 32.17 9.29
N PHE A 140 12.42 32.43 10.38
CA PHE A 140 10.96 32.36 10.44
C PHE A 140 10.40 33.30 11.50
N ASP A 141 9.19 33.79 11.27
CA ASP A 141 8.41 34.52 12.29
C ASP A 141 7.69 33.52 13.19
N ILE A 142 7.44 33.88 14.45
CA ILE A 142 6.69 33.08 15.43
C ILE A 142 5.46 33.87 15.87
N SER A 143 4.30 33.23 15.81
CA SER A 143 3.01 33.78 16.27
C SER A 143 2.30 32.79 17.19
N GLY A 144 1.40 33.29 18.04
CA GLY A 144 0.52 32.44 18.84
C GLY A 144 -0.69 31.94 18.04
N GLU A 145 -1.28 32.82 17.24
CA GLU A 145 -2.52 32.58 16.49
C GLU A 145 -2.48 33.31 15.15
N LEU A 146 -3.41 32.96 14.25
CA LEU A 146 -3.56 33.56 12.92
C LEU A 146 -5.04 33.84 12.64
N GLU A 147 -5.32 35.10 12.29
CA GLU A 147 -6.61 35.51 11.71
C GLU A 147 -6.65 35.10 10.23
N PRO A 148 -7.70 34.41 9.78
CA PRO A 148 -7.84 34.10 8.37
C PRO A 148 -8.32 35.34 7.59
N GLY A 149 -7.87 35.43 6.34
CA GLY A 149 -8.40 36.38 5.37
C GLY A 149 -8.77 35.68 4.08
N ILE A 150 -9.82 36.14 3.42
CA ILE A 150 -10.23 35.67 2.10
C ILE A 150 -10.34 36.84 1.12
N SER A 151 -9.79 36.64 -0.07
CA SER A 151 -9.90 37.58 -1.19
C SER A 151 -10.74 37.03 -2.33
N ARG A 152 -10.74 35.70 -2.53
CA ARG A 152 -11.38 35.06 -3.69
C ARG A 152 -11.81 33.63 -3.41
N ALA A 153 -12.90 33.21 -4.06
CA ALA A 153 -13.30 31.81 -4.20
C ALA A 153 -13.66 31.52 -5.68
N SER A 154 -13.15 30.42 -6.26
CA SER A 154 -13.38 30.06 -7.67
C SER A 154 -13.11 28.57 -7.94
N PRO A 155 -13.66 27.96 -9.03
CA PRO A 155 -14.53 28.56 -10.04
C PRO A 155 -15.96 28.84 -9.54
N GLN A 156 -16.76 29.53 -10.36
CA GLN A 156 -18.18 29.77 -10.07
C GLN A 156 -19.05 28.62 -10.58
N ASP A 157 -18.78 28.09 -11.76
CA ASP A 157 -19.41 26.86 -12.22
C ASP A 157 -18.75 25.67 -11.51
N VAL A 158 -19.55 24.90 -10.77
CA VAL A 158 -19.12 23.80 -9.91
C VAL A 158 -19.98 22.57 -10.18
N THR A 159 -19.45 21.40 -9.87
CA THR A 159 -20.23 20.16 -9.70
C THR A 159 -20.14 19.71 -8.25
N LEU A 160 -20.95 18.73 -7.86
CA LEU A 160 -20.85 18.12 -6.53
C LEU A 160 -19.43 17.62 -6.27
N ASN A 161 -18.94 17.89 -5.06
CA ASN A 161 -17.59 17.58 -4.59
C ASN A 161 -16.45 18.10 -5.49
N SER A 162 -16.72 19.04 -6.40
CA SER A 162 -15.65 19.75 -7.11
C SER A 162 -14.95 20.73 -6.18
N ARG A 163 -13.65 20.93 -6.42
CA ARG A 163 -12.80 21.81 -5.59
C ARG A 163 -13.05 23.27 -5.93
N VAL A 164 -13.45 24.04 -4.93
CA VAL A 164 -13.50 25.50 -4.97
C VAL A 164 -12.24 26.02 -4.28
N ALA A 165 -11.29 26.51 -5.07
CA ALA A 165 -10.09 27.13 -4.58
C ALA A 165 -10.42 28.46 -3.90
N VAL A 166 -9.82 28.65 -2.72
CA VAL A 166 -9.89 29.86 -1.91
C VAL A 166 -8.50 30.48 -1.85
N GLU A 167 -8.42 31.76 -2.22
CA GLU A 167 -7.21 32.57 -2.09
C GLU A 167 -7.39 33.54 -0.91
N GLY A 168 -6.33 33.70 -0.13
CA GLY A 168 -6.39 34.40 1.14
C GLY A 168 -5.07 34.45 1.88
N TYR A 169 -5.15 34.45 3.21
CA TYR A 169 -3.99 34.33 4.09
C TYR A 169 -4.40 33.74 5.43
N GLY A 170 -3.41 33.27 6.20
CA GLY A 170 -3.61 32.79 7.56
C GLY A 170 -4.41 31.48 7.65
N LEU A 171 -4.50 30.70 6.57
CA LEU A 171 -5.16 29.37 6.61
C LEU A 171 -4.34 28.40 7.48
N ILE A 172 -5.00 27.58 8.30
CA ILE A 172 -4.35 26.64 9.22
C ILE A 172 -4.84 25.21 8.97
N PHE A 173 -3.94 24.23 9.11
CA PHE A 173 -4.18 22.83 8.76
C PHE A 173 -3.52 21.86 9.74
N GLY A 174 -3.99 20.61 9.75
CA GLY A 174 -3.38 19.52 10.50
C GLY A 174 -3.28 19.81 12.00
N ASP A 175 -2.06 19.70 12.54
CA ASP A 175 -1.79 19.92 13.97
C ASP A 175 -1.92 21.39 14.39
N GLU A 176 -1.97 22.35 13.47
CA GLU A 176 -2.23 23.76 13.78
C GLU A 176 -3.71 23.99 14.14
N GLY A 177 -4.60 23.19 13.56
CA GLY A 177 -6.04 23.33 13.67
C GLY A 177 -6.73 23.15 12.30
N THR A 178 -7.90 23.77 12.15
CA THR A 178 -8.70 23.64 10.92
C THR A 178 -9.28 24.99 10.51
N THR A 179 -9.02 25.40 9.27
CA THR A 179 -9.80 26.46 8.62
C THR A 179 -11.09 25.89 8.03
N TRP A 180 -12.19 26.57 8.28
CA TRP A 180 -13.51 26.25 7.75
C TRP A 180 -14.02 27.36 6.83
N ALA A 181 -14.59 27.01 5.68
CA ALA A 181 -15.44 27.92 4.92
C ALA A 181 -16.87 27.83 5.44
N ILE A 182 -17.49 29.00 5.68
CA ILE A 182 -18.86 29.15 6.14
C ILE A 182 -19.64 29.91 5.07
N LEU A 183 -20.68 29.27 4.53
CA LEU A 183 -21.54 29.81 3.50
C LEU A 183 -22.93 30.16 4.05
N ASP A 184 -23.39 31.36 3.74
CA ASP A 184 -24.73 31.87 4.04
C ASP A 184 -25.33 32.47 2.77
N GLY A 185 -26.58 32.14 2.44
CA GLY A 185 -27.18 32.63 1.20
C GLY A 185 -28.50 31.97 0.85
N THR A 186 -28.83 32.00 -0.44
CA THR A 186 -30.01 31.33 -1.02
C THR A 186 -29.56 30.41 -2.13
N PHE A 187 -30.03 29.17 -2.11
CA PHE A 187 -29.89 28.23 -3.22
C PHE A 187 -31.21 28.13 -3.98
N SER A 188 -31.13 28.19 -5.30
CA SER A 188 -32.26 28.11 -6.23
C SER A 188 -32.09 26.88 -7.13
N PRO A 189 -32.59 25.70 -6.72
CA PRO A 189 -32.55 24.49 -7.53
C PRO A 189 -33.47 24.59 -8.75
N GLU A 190 -33.11 23.95 -9.86
CA GLU A 190 -33.86 24.03 -11.13
C GLU A 190 -35.27 23.43 -11.05
N SER A 191 -35.48 22.42 -10.19
CA SER A 191 -36.72 21.65 -10.12
C SER A 191 -37.53 21.87 -8.83
N ARG A 192 -37.12 22.80 -7.96
CA ARG A 192 -37.78 23.05 -6.66
C ARG A 192 -37.75 24.53 -6.24
N PRO A 193 -38.55 24.94 -5.25
CA PRO A 193 -38.45 26.29 -4.69
C PRO A 193 -37.09 26.56 -4.06
N SER A 194 -36.63 27.80 -4.14
CA SER A 194 -35.42 28.26 -3.46
C SER A 194 -35.52 28.12 -1.94
N PHE A 195 -34.39 27.90 -1.29
CA PHE A 195 -34.29 27.81 0.16
C PHE A 195 -33.05 28.54 0.69
N THR A 196 -33.09 28.88 1.98
CA THR A 196 -31.98 29.54 2.66
C THR A 196 -30.93 28.52 3.07
N VAL A 197 -29.68 28.79 2.70
CA VAL A 197 -28.49 28.11 3.23
C VAL A 197 -27.98 28.98 4.37
N SER A 198 -27.91 28.45 5.59
CA SER A 198 -27.43 29.20 6.75
C SER A 198 -26.34 28.42 7.48
N GLY A 199 -25.16 29.04 7.58
CA GLY A 199 -24.01 28.50 8.28
C GLY A 199 -23.50 27.18 7.72
N ALA A 200 -23.65 26.91 6.42
CA ALA A 200 -23.11 25.69 5.82
C ALA A 200 -21.59 25.70 5.96
N ARG A 201 -21.06 24.71 6.68
CA ARG A 201 -19.67 24.70 7.14
C ARG A 201 -18.92 23.53 6.53
N VAL A 202 -17.86 23.83 5.79
CA VAL A 202 -17.00 22.85 5.12
C VAL A 202 -15.54 23.12 5.42
N ALA A 203 -14.75 22.07 5.64
CA ALA A 203 -13.33 22.21 5.95
C ALA A 203 -12.55 22.63 4.70
N ILE A 204 -11.60 23.55 4.86
CA ILE A 204 -10.62 23.87 3.83
C ILE A 204 -9.46 22.89 3.95
N GLN A 205 -9.06 22.33 2.80
CA GLN A 205 -7.87 21.51 2.65
C GLN A 205 -6.74 22.33 1.98
N PRO A 206 -5.48 22.06 2.33
CA PRO A 206 -4.35 22.73 1.69
C PRO A 206 -4.22 22.29 0.23
N ILE A 207 -3.84 23.21 -0.66
CA ILE A 207 -3.39 22.85 -2.03
C ILE A 207 -1.94 22.38 -1.99
N GLU A 208 -1.10 23.12 -1.28
CA GLU A 208 0.29 22.76 -1.02
C GLU A 208 0.54 22.69 0.49
N ASN A 209 1.36 21.73 0.90
CA ASN A 209 1.84 21.68 2.28
C ASN A 209 2.59 22.99 2.59
N ASP A 210 2.37 23.53 3.78
CA ASP A 210 2.96 24.78 4.30
C ASP A 210 2.51 26.09 3.62
N ASP A 211 1.61 26.05 2.62
CA ASP A 211 1.02 27.27 2.02
C ASP A 211 -0.24 27.70 2.77
N ARG A 212 -0.17 28.85 3.44
CA ARG A 212 -1.32 29.45 4.16
C ARG A 212 -2.10 30.49 3.37
N THR A 213 -1.78 30.65 2.09
CA THR A 213 -2.41 31.64 1.21
C THR A 213 -3.45 31.02 0.29
N ARG A 214 -3.43 29.69 0.14
CA ARG A 214 -4.32 28.95 -0.74
C ARG A 214 -4.79 27.66 -0.10
N GLY A 215 -6.07 27.37 -0.33
CA GLY A 215 -6.69 26.11 0.05
C GLY A 215 -7.87 25.84 -0.87
N PHE A 216 -8.57 24.75 -0.66
CA PHE A 216 -9.84 24.49 -1.34
C PHE A 216 -10.84 23.86 -0.39
N PHE A 217 -12.12 24.04 -0.67
CA PHE A 217 -13.16 23.18 -0.11
C PHE A 217 -13.88 22.48 -1.25
N GLU A 218 -14.52 21.36 -0.94
CA GLU A 218 -15.39 20.66 -1.88
C GLU A 218 -16.82 21.20 -1.79
N PHE A 219 -17.44 21.49 -2.95
CA PHE A 219 -18.85 21.88 -2.98
C PHE A 219 -19.75 20.67 -2.71
N SER A 220 -19.90 20.32 -1.43
CA SER A 220 -20.54 19.06 -1.03
C SER A 220 -22.08 19.13 -1.03
N PRO A 221 -22.77 17.98 -1.14
CA PRO A 221 -24.23 17.92 -1.06
C PRO A 221 -24.83 18.54 0.21
N SER A 222 -24.05 18.65 1.30
CA SER A 222 -24.51 19.26 2.55
C SER A 222 -24.73 20.78 2.45
N ILE A 223 -24.17 21.44 1.43
CA ILE A 223 -24.36 22.88 1.18
C ILE A 223 -25.73 23.16 0.57
N ALA A 224 -26.10 22.41 -0.48
CA ALA A 224 -27.21 22.76 -1.36
C ALA A 224 -28.05 21.57 -1.87
N GLY A 225 -27.79 20.35 -1.41
CA GLY A 225 -28.38 19.13 -1.96
C GLY A 225 -27.70 18.69 -3.26
N ILE A 226 -28.36 17.79 -4.00
CA ILE A 226 -27.81 17.16 -5.22
C ILE A 226 -28.43 17.68 -6.53
N ILE A 227 -29.43 18.57 -6.43
CA ILE A 227 -30.13 19.09 -7.62
C ILE A 227 -29.37 20.29 -8.18
N PRO A 228 -29.12 20.33 -9.50
CA PRO A 228 -28.54 21.50 -10.17
C PRO A 228 -29.27 22.80 -9.86
N GLY A 229 -28.54 23.91 -9.83
CA GLY A 229 -29.10 25.20 -9.48
C GLY A 229 -28.06 26.28 -9.20
N GLU A 230 -28.50 27.40 -8.65
CA GLU A 230 -27.64 28.56 -8.40
C GLU A 230 -27.64 28.95 -6.91
N PHE A 231 -26.44 29.08 -6.34
CA PHE A 231 -26.18 29.65 -5.02
C PHE A 231 -25.78 31.12 -5.14
N THR A 232 -26.45 32.00 -4.41
CA THR A 232 -26.02 33.39 -4.24
C THR A 232 -25.95 33.73 -2.76
N GLY A 233 -24.82 34.26 -2.30
CA GLY A 233 -24.62 34.53 -0.88
C GLY A 233 -23.26 35.11 -0.53
N THR A 234 -22.82 34.79 0.68
CA THR A 234 -21.56 35.20 1.25
C THR A 234 -20.74 34.00 1.73
N LEU A 235 -19.43 34.14 1.68
CA LEU A 235 -18.48 33.16 2.22
C LEU A 235 -17.52 33.86 3.17
N LYS A 236 -17.28 33.27 4.33
CA LYS A 236 -16.24 33.69 5.29
C LYS A 236 -15.40 32.49 5.73
N LEU A 237 -14.22 32.75 6.25
CA LEU A 237 -13.33 31.75 6.81
C LEU A 237 -13.34 31.80 8.34
N SER A 238 -13.21 30.63 8.97
CA SER A 238 -13.11 30.48 10.42
C SER A 238 -11.96 29.54 10.75
N ASN A 239 -10.92 30.07 11.38
CA ASN A 239 -9.81 29.29 11.91
C ASN A 239 -10.19 28.80 13.30
N GLN A 240 -10.22 27.48 13.47
CA GLN A 240 -10.30 26.84 14.77
C GLN A 240 -8.92 26.27 15.11
N HIS A 241 -8.17 26.96 15.97
CA HIS A 241 -6.83 26.58 16.41
C HIS A 241 -6.87 25.35 17.31
N LYS A 242 -5.76 24.60 17.40
CA LYS A 242 -5.60 23.45 18.32
C LYS A 242 -5.84 23.83 19.79
N SER A 243 -5.59 25.09 20.16
CA SER A 243 -5.89 25.65 21.49
C SER A 243 -7.40 25.76 21.80
N GLY A 244 -8.25 25.66 20.78
CA GLY A 244 -9.67 25.94 20.85
C GLY A 244 -10.05 27.38 20.50
N THR A 245 -9.08 28.28 20.29
CA THR A 245 -9.37 29.66 19.84
C THR A 245 -10.00 29.65 18.45
N VAL A 246 -11.05 30.45 18.27
CA VAL A 246 -11.74 30.63 16.98
C VAL A 246 -11.59 32.07 16.51
N LEU A 247 -11.03 32.25 15.31
CA LEU A 247 -10.86 33.55 14.65
C LEU A 247 -11.55 33.53 13.29
N GLU A 248 -12.26 34.60 12.93
CA GLU A 248 -13.05 34.66 11.69
C GLU A 248 -12.60 35.80 10.77
N SER A 249 -12.69 35.57 9.46
CA SER A 249 -12.48 36.60 8.46
C SER A 249 -13.74 37.45 8.24
N PRO A 250 -13.61 38.65 7.64
CA PRO A 250 -14.73 39.28 6.95
C PRO A 250 -15.30 38.38 5.85
N SER A 251 -16.58 38.58 5.51
CA SER A 251 -17.24 37.84 4.43
C SER A 251 -17.03 38.51 3.06
N ILE A 252 -16.94 37.70 2.01
CA ILE A 252 -17.01 38.14 0.61
C ILE A 252 -18.32 37.66 -0.05
N SER A 253 -18.81 38.36 -1.05
CA SER A 253 -19.92 37.89 -1.88
C SER A 253 -19.45 36.79 -2.83
N VAL A 254 -20.24 35.73 -2.98
CA VAL A 254 -19.96 34.60 -3.86
C VAL A 254 -21.20 34.19 -4.64
N PHE A 255 -20.96 33.59 -5.79
CA PHE A 255 -21.95 32.99 -6.67
C PHE A 255 -21.41 31.65 -7.16
N PHE A 256 -22.22 30.60 -7.06
CA PHE A 256 -21.89 29.28 -7.59
C PHE A 256 -23.05 28.72 -8.40
N ARG A 257 -22.76 28.14 -9.57
CA ARG A 257 -23.72 27.39 -10.37
C ARG A 257 -23.38 25.91 -10.26
N LEU A 258 -24.26 25.13 -9.64
CA LEU A 258 -24.14 23.68 -9.52
C LEU A 258 -24.68 23.00 -10.79
N GLY A 259 -23.81 22.31 -11.52
CA GLY A 259 -24.15 21.51 -12.69
C GLY A 259 -24.54 20.07 -12.37
N GLN A 260 -25.01 19.35 -13.39
CA GLN A 260 -25.27 17.91 -13.32
C GLN A 260 -23.97 17.10 -13.28
N SER A 261 -24.03 15.91 -12.70
CA SER A 261 -22.93 14.94 -12.75
C SER A 261 -22.82 14.31 -14.13
N PHE A 262 -21.60 14.05 -14.58
CA PHE A 262 -21.33 13.46 -15.90
C PHE A 262 -20.05 12.64 -15.89
N ILE A 263 -19.93 11.73 -16.86
CA ILE A 263 -18.75 10.90 -17.06
C ILE A 263 -18.04 11.37 -18.32
N THR A 264 -16.74 11.65 -18.21
CA THR A 264 -15.88 12.07 -19.33
C THR A 264 -15.09 10.92 -19.93
N ASN A 265 -14.70 9.94 -19.11
CA ASN A 265 -13.83 8.85 -19.53
C ASN A 265 -14.05 7.60 -18.67
N ILE A 266 -13.86 6.44 -19.28
CA ILE A 266 -13.88 5.13 -18.63
C ILE A 266 -12.68 4.36 -19.13
N SER A 267 -11.80 3.95 -18.21
CA SER A 267 -10.54 3.32 -18.57
C SER A 267 -10.07 2.30 -17.53
N PRO A 268 -9.37 1.22 -17.93
CA PRO A 268 -9.10 0.84 -19.30
C PRO A 268 -10.35 0.32 -20.01
N SER A 269 -10.40 0.40 -21.34
CA SER A 269 -11.48 -0.21 -22.14
C SER A 269 -11.36 -1.73 -22.23
N LYS A 270 -10.26 -2.31 -21.76
CA LYS A 270 -10.04 -3.75 -21.68
C LYS A 270 -9.39 -4.09 -20.34
N THR A 271 -9.94 -5.07 -19.64
CA THR A 271 -9.41 -5.58 -18.38
C THR A 271 -9.78 -7.06 -18.21
N THR A 272 -9.43 -7.69 -17.09
CA THR A 272 -9.86 -9.06 -16.75
C THR A 272 -10.62 -9.04 -15.42
N ILE A 273 -11.18 -10.19 -15.06
CA ILE A 273 -11.71 -10.40 -13.71
C ILE A 273 -10.61 -10.07 -12.68
N GLY A 274 -10.97 -9.39 -11.59
CA GLY A 274 -10.03 -8.85 -10.60
C GLY A 274 -9.53 -7.44 -10.89
N GLY A 275 -9.66 -6.96 -12.13
CA GLY A 275 -9.20 -5.64 -12.55
C GLY A 275 -10.11 -4.50 -12.10
N ILE A 276 -9.59 -3.28 -12.17
CA ILE A 276 -10.28 -2.03 -11.86
C ILE A 276 -10.58 -1.27 -13.15
N ILE A 277 -11.81 -0.77 -13.28
CA ILE A 277 -12.19 0.23 -14.27
C ILE A 277 -12.34 1.57 -13.56
N ASN A 278 -11.53 2.54 -13.94
CA ASN A 278 -11.62 3.93 -13.49
C ASN A 278 -12.68 4.67 -14.31
N ILE A 279 -13.63 5.27 -13.61
CA ILE A 279 -14.66 6.15 -14.16
C ILE A 279 -14.28 7.57 -13.75
N GLU A 280 -13.98 8.39 -14.75
CA GLU A 280 -13.58 9.79 -14.60
C GLU A 280 -14.71 10.70 -15.05
N GLY A 281 -14.93 11.78 -14.34
CA GLY A 281 -15.99 12.73 -14.63
C GLY A 281 -16.03 13.87 -13.63
N ALA A 282 -17.24 14.31 -13.31
CA ALA A 282 -17.45 15.33 -12.31
C ALA A 282 -18.82 15.18 -11.65
N GLY A 283 -18.93 15.61 -10.40
CA GLY A 283 -20.19 15.57 -9.65
C GLY A 283 -20.42 14.26 -8.91
N PHE A 284 -19.38 13.49 -8.60
CA PHE A 284 -19.53 12.21 -7.90
C PHE A 284 -19.68 12.40 -6.39
N ILE A 285 -20.43 11.51 -5.74
CA ILE A 285 -20.71 11.54 -4.30
C ILE A 285 -20.48 10.16 -3.67
N GLY A 286 -20.33 10.11 -2.35
CA GLY A 286 -20.05 8.87 -1.62
C GLY A 286 -19.07 9.04 -0.46
N ALA A 287 -18.77 10.27 -0.04
CA ALA A 287 -17.84 10.55 1.05
C ALA A 287 -18.46 10.27 2.43
N THR A 288 -19.80 10.23 2.52
CA THR A 288 -20.55 10.05 3.77
C THR A 288 -21.60 8.95 3.64
N GLN A 289 -22.07 8.41 4.77
CA GLN A 289 -23.13 7.39 4.79
C GLN A 289 -24.49 7.89 4.28
N GLU A 290 -24.69 9.21 4.17
CA GLU A 290 -25.90 9.83 3.63
C GLU A 290 -25.85 9.97 2.10
N GLU A 291 -24.69 9.75 1.49
CA GLU A 291 -24.43 9.84 0.06
C GLU A 291 -24.30 8.44 -0.53
N THR A 292 -24.98 8.19 -1.64
CA THR A 292 -24.80 6.96 -2.41
C THR A 292 -24.73 7.31 -3.88
N MET A 293 -23.79 6.67 -4.58
CA MET A 293 -23.66 6.77 -6.02
C MET A 293 -23.64 5.38 -6.63
N THR A 294 -24.47 5.20 -7.65
CA THR A 294 -24.47 4.00 -8.50
C THR A 294 -24.33 4.41 -9.95
N PHE A 295 -24.07 3.45 -10.83
CA PHE A 295 -24.06 3.67 -12.27
C PHE A 295 -25.08 2.75 -12.91
N LEU A 296 -26.04 3.35 -13.61
CA LEU A 296 -27.05 2.64 -14.37
C LEU A 296 -26.48 2.24 -15.73
N LEU A 297 -26.39 0.93 -15.97
CA LEU A 297 -25.96 0.35 -17.24
C LEU A 297 -27.17 -0.08 -18.06
N GLU A 298 -27.17 0.32 -19.33
CA GLU A 298 -28.17 -0.09 -20.33
C GLU A 298 -27.47 -0.41 -21.66
N GLY A 299 -27.73 -1.58 -22.25
CA GLY A 299 -27.07 -2.00 -23.47
C GLY A 299 -27.09 -3.50 -23.70
N VAL A 300 -26.06 -4.00 -24.38
CA VAL A 300 -25.93 -5.42 -24.70
C VAL A 300 -24.56 -5.93 -24.28
N ALA A 301 -24.56 -7.03 -23.54
CA ALA A 301 -23.37 -7.82 -23.26
C ALA A 301 -23.24 -8.96 -24.29
N TYR A 302 -22.00 -9.20 -24.70
CA TYR A 302 -21.58 -10.22 -25.67
C TYR A 302 -20.59 -11.16 -24.98
N PRO A 303 -21.06 -12.14 -24.18
CA PRO A 303 -20.21 -13.20 -23.66
C PRO A 303 -19.51 -13.91 -24.83
N HIS A 304 -18.23 -14.25 -24.66
CA HIS A 304 -17.52 -15.07 -25.67
C HIS A 304 -18.17 -16.44 -25.79
N ASP A 305 -18.49 -17.04 -24.64
CA ASP A 305 -19.08 -18.36 -24.50
C ASP A 305 -20.55 -18.21 -24.08
N GLY A 306 -21.43 -17.85 -25.01
CA GLY A 306 -22.85 -17.72 -24.69
C GLY A 306 -23.70 -16.95 -25.71
N ALA A 307 -24.97 -16.78 -25.37
CA ALA A 307 -25.86 -15.88 -26.10
C ALA A 307 -25.67 -14.44 -25.64
N GLN A 308 -26.03 -13.48 -26.50
CA GLN A 308 -26.09 -12.07 -26.14
C GLN A 308 -27.09 -11.86 -25.00
N ILE A 309 -26.73 -10.96 -24.08
CA ILE A 309 -27.53 -10.64 -22.89
C ILE A 309 -27.93 -9.18 -22.98
N GLU A 310 -29.22 -8.90 -22.97
CA GLU A 310 -29.73 -7.54 -22.86
C GLU A 310 -29.57 -7.07 -21.40
N VAL A 311 -28.91 -5.95 -21.21
CA VAL A 311 -28.70 -5.33 -19.91
C VAL A 311 -29.65 -4.14 -19.82
N GLN A 312 -30.67 -4.25 -18.99
CA GLN A 312 -31.65 -3.19 -18.75
C GLN A 312 -31.62 -2.79 -17.28
N SER A 313 -31.46 -1.49 -17.04
CA SER A 313 -31.52 -0.89 -15.71
C SER A 313 -30.64 -1.59 -14.65
N LYS A 314 -29.45 -2.06 -15.05
CA LYS A 314 -28.51 -2.72 -14.13
C LYS A 314 -27.72 -1.65 -13.41
N GLU A 315 -27.92 -1.52 -12.10
CA GLU A 315 -27.06 -0.67 -11.29
C GLU A 315 -25.82 -1.41 -10.83
N ILE A 316 -24.67 -0.78 -11.00
CA ILE A 316 -23.39 -1.20 -10.42
C ILE A 316 -22.93 -0.17 -9.40
N ILE A 317 -22.18 -0.64 -8.40
CA ILE A 317 -21.64 0.20 -7.33
C ILE A 317 -20.13 0.30 -7.54
N GLY A 318 -19.64 1.52 -7.68
CA GLY A 318 -18.21 1.82 -7.68
C GLY A 318 -17.75 2.31 -6.31
N ARG A 319 -16.47 2.13 -6.02
CA ARG A 319 -15.80 2.72 -4.86
C ARG A 319 -15.48 4.18 -5.14
N TYR A 320 -16.13 5.07 -4.38
CA TYR A 320 -15.86 6.50 -4.40
C TYR A 320 -14.40 6.80 -4.07
N ILE A 321 -13.74 7.62 -4.90
CA ILE A 321 -12.39 8.15 -4.64
C ILE A 321 -12.51 9.63 -4.31
N ASP A 322 -13.06 10.42 -5.23
CA ASP A 322 -13.33 11.84 -5.06
C ASP A 322 -14.46 12.32 -6.00
N GLY A 323 -14.76 13.62 -5.99
CA GLY A 323 -15.82 14.23 -6.80
C GLY A 323 -15.68 14.10 -8.32
N GLY A 324 -14.54 13.62 -8.83
CA GLY A 324 -14.30 13.35 -10.24
C GLY A 324 -13.84 11.92 -10.56
N HIS A 325 -13.60 11.07 -9.56
CA HIS A 325 -13.08 9.71 -9.75
C HIS A 325 -13.84 8.65 -8.96
N VAL A 326 -14.18 7.55 -9.65
CA VAL A 326 -14.71 6.34 -9.05
C VAL A 326 -13.98 5.13 -9.62
N ALA A 327 -13.64 4.16 -8.77
CA ALA A 327 -13.09 2.87 -9.19
C ALA A 327 -14.19 1.80 -9.17
N TYR A 328 -14.42 1.12 -10.28
CA TYR A 328 -15.30 -0.04 -10.37
C TYR A 328 -14.48 -1.33 -10.41
N ASP A 329 -14.65 -2.17 -9.38
CA ASP A 329 -13.91 -3.41 -9.22
C ASP A 329 -14.66 -4.57 -9.91
N ILE A 330 -14.00 -5.31 -10.81
CA ILE A 330 -14.61 -6.49 -11.45
C ILE A 330 -14.48 -7.70 -10.55
N ILE A 331 -15.48 -7.90 -9.69
CA ILE A 331 -15.45 -8.93 -8.65
C ILE A 331 -15.64 -10.35 -9.25
N PRO A 332 -14.66 -11.27 -9.13
CA PRO A 332 -14.83 -12.71 -9.36
C PRO A 332 -15.92 -13.32 -8.48
N VAL A 333 -16.79 -14.12 -9.09
CA VAL A 333 -17.61 -15.11 -8.40
C VAL A 333 -17.44 -16.47 -9.06
N ARG A 334 -17.39 -17.52 -8.23
CA ARG A 334 -17.34 -18.89 -8.74
C ARG A 334 -18.70 -19.29 -9.28
N GLN A 335 -18.74 -19.71 -10.54
CA GLN A 335 -19.89 -20.33 -11.16
C GLN A 335 -19.47 -21.69 -11.71
N GLU A 336 -19.97 -22.74 -11.07
CA GLU A 336 -19.59 -24.13 -11.34
C GLU A 336 -18.06 -24.32 -11.29
N ASN A 337 -17.45 -24.49 -12.46
CA ASN A 337 -16.02 -24.76 -12.65
C ASN A 337 -15.25 -23.57 -13.23
N SER A 338 -15.81 -22.35 -13.16
CA SER A 338 -15.19 -21.14 -13.71
C SER A 338 -15.37 -19.92 -12.80
N LEU A 339 -14.57 -18.89 -13.05
CA LEU A 339 -14.76 -17.55 -12.49
C LEU A 339 -15.50 -16.68 -13.50
N VAL A 340 -16.53 -15.96 -13.05
CA VAL A 340 -17.27 -14.98 -13.84
C VAL A 340 -17.31 -13.63 -13.12
N ALA A 341 -17.50 -12.54 -13.86
CA ALA A 341 -17.69 -11.22 -13.28
C ALA A 341 -19.07 -11.13 -12.61
N ALA A 342 -19.14 -10.75 -11.33
CA ALA A 342 -20.36 -10.76 -10.51
C ALA A 342 -21.54 -10.02 -11.16
N ASP A 343 -21.29 -8.87 -11.78
CA ASP A 343 -22.34 -8.02 -12.35
C ASP A 343 -22.80 -8.44 -13.74
N PHE A 344 -21.99 -9.23 -14.45
CA PHE A 344 -22.22 -9.57 -15.86
C PHE A 344 -22.48 -11.07 -16.10
N GLY A 345 -22.01 -11.94 -15.21
CA GLY A 345 -22.26 -13.38 -15.26
C GLY A 345 -21.50 -14.14 -16.34
N PHE A 346 -20.43 -13.57 -16.92
CA PHE A 346 -19.54 -14.25 -17.87
C PHE A 346 -18.06 -14.07 -17.51
N SER A 347 -17.21 -14.98 -18.00
CA SER A 347 -15.78 -15.03 -17.72
C SER A 347 -14.94 -14.15 -18.65
N ARG A 348 -15.40 -13.99 -19.91
CA ARG A 348 -14.83 -13.13 -20.94
C ARG A 348 -15.89 -12.71 -21.97
N GLY A 349 -15.72 -11.55 -22.59
CA GLY A 349 -16.70 -10.97 -23.52
C GLY A 349 -16.58 -9.46 -23.62
N SER A 350 -17.62 -8.80 -24.12
CA SER A 350 -17.67 -7.34 -24.16
C SER A 350 -19.05 -6.79 -23.79
N PHE A 351 -19.11 -5.49 -23.51
CA PHE A 351 -20.33 -4.74 -23.30
C PHE A 351 -20.30 -3.49 -24.17
N SER A 352 -21.45 -3.14 -24.77
CA SER A 352 -21.65 -1.89 -25.50
C SER A 352 -23.01 -1.30 -25.12
N GLY A 353 -23.03 -0.03 -24.73
CA GLY A 353 -24.23 0.61 -24.22
C GLY A 353 -24.00 2.02 -23.68
N THR A 354 -24.81 2.39 -22.69
CA THR A 354 -24.72 3.65 -21.96
C THR A 354 -24.55 3.40 -20.47
N VAL A 355 -23.89 4.35 -19.82
CA VAL A 355 -23.71 4.41 -18.38
C VAL A 355 -24.15 5.78 -17.88
N THR A 356 -25.04 5.79 -16.89
CA THR A 356 -25.60 7.01 -16.31
C THR A 356 -25.24 7.06 -14.82
N PRO A 357 -24.57 8.12 -14.33
CA PRO A 357 -24.34 8.27 -12.89
C PRO A 357 -25.68 8.56 -12.20
N VAL A 358 -25.96 7.85 -11.11
CA VAL A 358 -27.17 8.01 -10.30
C VAL A 358 -26.75 8.37 -8.88
N LEU A 359 -27.29 9.48 -8.40
CA LEU A 359 -26.94 10.05 -7.10
C LEU A 359 -28.12 9.97 -6.16
N GLU A 360 -27.85 9.55 -4.93
CA GLU A 360 -28.80 9.58 -3.84
C GLU A 360 -28.25 10.34 -2.63
N PHE A 361 -29.05 11.25 -2.09
CA PHE A 361 -28.72 12.01 -0.89
C PHE A 361 -29.99 12.32 -0.11
N ARG A 362 -30.06 11.89 1.15
CA ARG A 362 -31.20 12.16 2.07
C ARG A 362 -32.58 11.82 1.48
N GLY A 363 -32.66 10.73 0.72
CA GLY A 363 -33.89 10.25 0.07
C GLY A 363 -34.25 10.97 -1.23
N GLU A 364 -33.42 11.91 -1.68
CA GLU A 364 -33.48 12.46 -3.03
C GLU A 364 -32.67 11.59 -3.97
N ARG A 365 -33.14 11.43 -5.20
CA ARG A 365 -32.47 10.67 -6.25
C ARG A 365 -32.45 11.49 -7.53
N ILE A 366 -31.30 11.59 -8.19
CA ILE A 366 -31.15 12.28 -9.47
C ILE A 366 -30.22 11.51 -10.40
N GLU A 367 -30.55 11.49 -11.68
CA GLU A 367 -29.69 10.96 -12.73
C GLU A 367 -28.85 12.10 -13.31
N GLY A 368 -27.57 11.83 -13.55
CA GLY A 368 -26.71 12.73 -14.31
C GLY A 368 -26.82 12.50 -15.81
N ILE A 369 -25.80 12.95 -16.55
CA ILE A 369 -25.77 12.87 -18.00
C ILE A 369 -25.34 11.45 -18.44
N PRO A 370 -26.12 10.75 -19.27
CA PRO A 370 -25.73 9.45 -19.81
C PRO A 370 -24.54 9.57 -20.75
N SER A 371 -23.57 8.66 -20.62
CA SER A 371 -22.39 8.58 -21.48
C SER A 371 -22.33 7.22 -22.20
N PRO A 372 -21.91 7.15 -23.47
CA PRO A 372 -21.67 5.87 -24.13
C PRO A 372 -20.48 5.15 -23.51
N VAL A 373 -20.55 3.83 -23.44
CA VAL A 373 -19.45 2.99 -22.92
C VAL A 373 -19.31 1.71 -23.73
N GLU A 374 -18.06 1.35 -23.97
CA GLU A 374 -17.67 0.04 -24.47
C GLU A 374 -16.51 -0.48 -23.62
N PHE A 375 -16.61 -1.73 -23.17
CA PHE A 375 -15.48 -2.38 -22.51
C PHE A 375 -15.40 -3.87 -22.85
N GLU A 376 -14.19 -4.41 -22.78
CA GLU A 376 -13.86 -5.81 -23.01
C GLU A 376 -13.35 -6.46 -21.72
N LEU A 377 -13.92 -7.61 -21.39
CA LEU A 377 -13.42 -8.52 -20.36
C LEU A 377 -12.61 -9.62 -21.06
N GLY A 378 -11.29 -9.57 -20.91
CA GLY A 378 -10.38 -10.60 -21.40
C GLY A 378 -10.46 -11.91 -20.62
N PRO A 379 -9.73 -12.95 -21.05
CA PRO A 379 -9.67 -14.22 -20.34
C PRO A 379 -9.13 -14.05 -18.91
N VAL A 380 -9.52 -14.95 -18.01
CA VAL A 380 -9.11 -14.93 -16.60
C VAL A 380 -7.58 -14.94 -16.53
N LYS A 381 -7.04 -13.96 -15.81
CA LYS A 381 -5.61 -13.79 -15.56
C LYS A 381 -5.35 -13.84 -14.06
N GLN A 382 -4.31 -14.57 -13.66
CA GLN A 382 -3.78 -14.49 -12.31
C GLN A 382 -2.67 -13.43 -12.26
N VAL A 383 -2.92 -12.31 -11.60
CA VAL A 383 -1.86 -11.36 -11.27
C VAL A 383 -1.26 -11.75 -9.92
N VAL A 384 0.07 -11.77 -9.83
CA VAL A 384 0.81 -12.15 -8.63
C VAL A 384 1.76 -11.03 -8.25
N TYR A 385 1.54 -10.47 -7.06
CA TYR A 385 2.48 -9.58 -6.43
C TYR A 385 3.55 -10.40 -5.69
N VAL A 386 4.77 -10.38 -6.20
CA VAL A 386 5.94 -10.97 -5.56
C VAL A 386 6.53 -9.94 -4.60
N TYR A 387 6.19 -10.08 -3.31
CA TYR A 387 6.61 -9.16 -2.26
C TYR A 387 7.92 -9.62 -1.63
N PHE A 388 8.98 -8.84 -1.79
CA PHE A 388 10.25 -9.05 -1.10
C PHE A 388 10.31 -8.24 0.18
N SER A 389 10.37 -8.90 1.34
CA SER A 389 10.44 -8.21 2.64
C SER A 389 11.79 -7.55 2.87
N ASP A 390 11.88 -6.64 3.85
CA ASP A 390 13.17 -6.07 4.27
C ASP A 390 14.16 -7.13 4.78
N ASN A 391 13.64 -8.24 5.32
CA ASN A 391 14.47 -9.34 5.80
C ASN A 391 15.10 -10.11 4.64
N PHE A 392 14.51 -10.14 3.44
CA PHE A 392 15.13 -10.74 2.26
C PHE A 392 16.51 -10.14 1.97
N SER A 393 16.60 -8.81 1.85
CA SER A 393 17.88 -8.13 1.57
C SER A 393 18.87 -8.23 2.74
N ARG A 394 18.38 -8.43 3.98
CA ARG A 394 19.24 -8.70 5.14
C ARG A 394 19.85 -10.10 5.07
N THR A 395 19.08 -11.12 4.72
CA THR A 395 19.56 -12.50 4.59
C THR A 395 20.59 -12.68 3.50
N LEU A 396 20.50 -11.93 2.39
CA LEU A 396 21.51 -12.00 1.31
C LEU A 396 22.94 -11.69 1.80
N ARG A 397 23.11 -11.08 2.98
CA ARG A 397 24.43 -10.91 3.62
C ARG A 397 25.08 -12.25 3.97
N TYR A 398 24.33 -13.26 4.39
CA TYR A 398 24.90 -14.59 4.69
C TYR A 398 25.47 -15.29 3.46
N LEU A 399 25.02 -14.90 2.27
CA LEU A 399 25.51 -15.37 0.97
C LEU A 399 26.57 -14.43 0.36
N GLY A 400 26.86 -13.29 1.00
CA GLY A 400 27.73 -12.25 0.46
C GLY A 400 27.15 -11.54 -0.78
N MET A 401 25.82 -11.54 -0.95
CA MET A 401 25.12 -11.12 -2.17
C MET A 401 24.30 -9.83 -2.01
N ARG A 402 24.42 -9.11 -0.89
CA ARG A 402 23.59 -7.92 -0.62
C ARG A 402 23.71 -6.83 -1.70
N ALA A 403 24.90 -6.61 -2.25
CA ALA A 403 25.12 -5.59 -3.27
C ALA A 403 24.51 -5.92 -4.66
N VAL A 404 24.00 -7.15 -4.84
CA VAL A 404 23.35 -7.60 -6.08
C VAL A 404 21.90 -8.03 -5.85
N ASP A 405 21.26 -7.51 -4.81
CA ASP A 405 19.88 -7.86 -4.42
C ASP A 405 18.87 -7.69 -5.56
N ILE A 406 18.97 -6.60 -6.33
CA ILE A 406 18.09 -6.33 -7.48
C ILE A 406 18.20 -7.40 -8.56
N TYR A 407 19.40 -7.95 -8.80
CA TYR A 407 19.62 -8.99 -9.79
C TYR A 407 19.10 -10.35 -9.31
N VAL A 408 19.20 -10.63 -8.00
CA VAL A 408 18.60 -11.83 -7.42
C VAL A 408 17.07 -11.76 -7.52
N LYS A 409 16.45 -10.63 -7.15
CA LYS A 409 14.99 -10.42 -7.28
C LYS A 409 14.52 -10.62 -8.73
N GLN A 410 15.25 -10.05 -9.69
CA GLN A 410 14.94 -10.22 -11.11
C GLN A 410 15.05 -11.69 -11.54
N ALA A 411 16.12 -12.40 -11.15
CA ALA A 411 16.30 -13.82 -11.50
C ALA A 411 15.20 -14.72 -10.93
N ILE A 412 14.69 -14.42 -9.73
CA ILE A 412 13.54 -15.11 -9.13
C ILE A 412 12.29 -14.92 -9.97
N ILE A 413 11.97 -13.68 -10.35
CA ILE A 413 10.79 -13.37 -11.16
C ILE A 413 10.90 -13.98 -12.55
N ASP A 414 12.08 -13.91 -13.18
CA ASP A 414 12.33 -14.50 -14.49
C ASP A 414 12.15 -16.02 -14.45
N LYS A 415 12.58 -16.67 -13.36
CA LYS A 415 12.33 -18.09 -13.13
C LYS A 415 10.83 -18.38 -13.04
N MET A 416 10.07 -17.64 -12.23
CA MET A 416 8.62 -17.83 -12.11
C MET A 416 7.90 -17.63 -13.46
N LYS A 417 8.27 -16.57 -14.22
CA LYS A 417 7.75 -16.31 -15.56
C LYS A 417 8.04 -17.46 -16.53
N ARG A 418 9.24 -18.02 -16.48
CA ARG A 418 9.63 -19.19 -17.29
C ARG A 418 8.78 -20.41 -16.93
N THR A 419 8.58 -20.67 -15.64
CA THR A 419 7.79 -21.82 -15.15
C THR A 419 6.31 -21.73 -15.55
N TYR A 420 5.71 -20.53 -15.53
CA TYR A 420 4.30 -20.32 -15.93
C TYR A 420 4.12 -19.92 -17.41
N SER A 421 5.15 -20.10 -18.24
CA SER A 421 5.08 -19.76 -19.66
C SER A 421 3.96 -20.54 -20.35
N GLY A 422 3.05 -19.83 -21.04
CA GLY A 422 1.88 -20.44 -21.70
C GLY A 422 0.64 -20.59 -20.81
N ILE A 423 0.66 -20.03 -19.60
CA ILE A 423 -0.48 -19.89 -18.69
C ILE A 423 -0.69 -18.38 -18.46
N ASN A 424 -1.93 -17.91 -18.32
CA ASN A 424 -2.24 -16.49 -18.15
C ASN A 424 -1.95 -16.00 -16.71
N VAL A 425 -0.67 -15.99 -16.36
CA VAL A 425 -0.14 -15.50 -15.08
C VAL A 425 0.80 -14.32 -15.33
N GLU A 426 0.67 -13.28 -14.53
CA GLU A 426 1.50 -12.09 -14.61
C GLU A 426 2.17 -11.82 -13.26
N PHE A 427 3.51 -11.85 -13.23
CA PHE A 427 4.29 -11.57 -12.03
C PHE A 427 4.76 -10.12 -11.99
N ARG A 428 4.56 -9.46 -10.85
CA ARG A 428 4.96 -8.07 -10.61
C ARG A 428 5.73 -7.96 -9.30
N ASP A 429 6.75 -7.12 -9.29
CA ASP A 429 7.56 -6.77 -8.10
C ASP A 429 7.05 -5.52 -7.38
N LYS A 430 5.96 -4.92 -7.89
CA LYS A 430 5.23 -3.82 -7.28
C LYS A 430 3.78 -4.23 -7.06
N GLN A 431 3.19 -3.71 -6.00
CA GLN A 431 1.79 -3.95 -5.70
C GLN A 431 0.92 -3.42 -6.87
N PRO A 432 -0.01 -4.22 -7.42
CA PRO A 432 -0.92 -3.79 -8.46
C PRO A 432 -1.82 -2.63 -8.00
N GLU A 433 -1.96 -1.61 -8.85
CA GLU A 433 -2.89 -0.48 -8.66
C GLU A 433 -4.10 -0.55 -9.60
N ASP A 434 -4.01 -1.38 -10.64
CA ASP A 434 -5.02 -1.70 -11.67
C ASP A 434 -5.87 -2.94 -11.34
N TYR A 435 -5.62 -3.59 -10.20
CA TYR A 435 -6.40 -4.70 -9.64
C TYR A 435 -6.79 -4.38 -8.21
N TYR A 436 -8.01 -4.71 -7.82
CA TYR A 436 -8.45 -4.50 -6.44
C TYR A 436 -7.83 -5.58 -5.53
N PRO A 437 -7.72 -5.36 -4.21
CA PRO A 437 -7.03 -6.29 -3.30
C PRO A 437 -7.52 -7.75 -3.33
N GLY A 438 -8.76 -8.02 -3.77
CA GLY A 438 -9.31 -9.36 -3.95
C GLY A 438 -9.18 -9.93 -5.37
N GLY A 439 -8.42 -9.26 -6.24
CA GLY A 439 -8.21 -9.61 -7.64
C GLY A 439 -6.80 -10.07 -8.00
N TYR A 440 -5.87 -10.12 -7.05
CA TYR A 440 -4.49 -10.57 -7.26
C TYR A 440 -3.93 -11.32 -6.04
N ALA A 441 -3.00 -12.25 -6.28
CA ALA A 441 -2.38 -13.06 -5.26
C ALA A 441 -1.10 -12.41 -4.75
N ILE A 442 -0.68 -12.75 -3.53
CA ILE A 442 0.57 -12.27 -2.94
C ILE A 442 1.46 -13.46 -2.61
N VAL A 443 2.70 -13.44 -3.11
CA VAL A 443 3.75 -14.37 -2.71
C VAL A 443 4.83 -13.59 -1.96
N GLU A 444 4.95 -13.85 -0.67
CA GLU A 444 5.93 -13.19 0.20
C GLU A 444 7.23 -13.99 0.23
N ILE A 445 8.33 -13.32 -0.13
CA ILE A 445 9.70 -13.84 -0.07
C ILE A 445 10.43 -13.07 1.02
N SER A 446 10.82 -13.78 2.06
CA SER A 446 11.37 -13.24 3.29
C SER A 446 12.66 -13.96 3.69
N GLY A 447 13.27 -13.53 4.78
CA GLY A 447 14.51 -14.10 5.31
C GLY A 447 14.27 -15.34 6.18
N PRO A 448 14.33 -15.23 7.53
CA PRO A 448 14.18 -16.37 8.43
C PRO A 448 12.79 -17.02 8.37
N ASP A 449 12.72 -18.33 8.58
CA ASP A 449 11.47 -19.07 8.81
C ASP A 449 10.89 -18.75 10.20
N PRO A 450 9.78 -18.00 10.30
CA PRO A 450 9.19 -17.62 11.59
C PRO A 450 8.59 -18.82 12.34
N ASN A 451 8.37 -19.95 11.66
CA ASN A 451 7.87 -21.17 12.30
C ASN A 451 8.97 -21.92 13.08
N GLY A 452 10.25 -21.59 12.87
CA GLY A 452 11.38 -22.26 13.51
C GLY A 452 11.52 -23.74 13.13
N LYS A 453 11.05 -24.11 11.93
CA LYS A 453 11.04 -25.49 11.42
C LYS A 453 12.06 -25.72 10.30
N GLY A 454 12.72 -24.66 9.84
CA GLY A 454 13.63 -24.72 8.71
C GLY A 454 12.91 -24.89 7.38
N LEU A 455 11.62 -24.52 7.31
CA LEU A 455 10.86 -24.60 6.07
C LEU A 455 11.50 -23.66 5.04
N PHE A 456 11.56 -24.09 3.77
CA PHE A 456 12.05 -23.24 2.69
C PHE A 456 10.92 -22.50 1.98
N GLY A 457 9.78 -23.17 1.79
CA GLY A 457 8.52 -22.61 1.32
C GLY A 457 7.37 -23.23 2.08
N TYR A 458 6.28 -22.46 2.25
CA TYR A 458 5.04 -22.97 2.80
C TYR A 458 3.84 -22.14 2.34
N ASP A 459 2.93 -22.76 1.60
CA ASP A 459 1.58 -22.25 1.36
C ASP A 459 0.70 -22.47 2.61
N ASN A 460 0.32 -21.38 3.26
CA ASN A 460 -0.56 -21.37 4.43
C ASN A 460 -2.01 -21.02 4.09
N THR A 461 -2.43 -21.10 2.82
CA THR A 461 -3.79 -20.78 2.38
C THR A 461 -4.76 -21.95 2.66
N PRO A 462 -6.01 -21.67 3.07
CA PRO A 462 -6.99 -22.72 3.36
C PRO A 462 -7.58 -23.27 2.06
N GLY A 463 -7.91 -24.57 2.00
CA GLY A 463 -8.58 -25.16 0.83
C GLY A 463 -7.75 -25.19 -0.46
N LYS A 464 -6.42 -25.26 -0.32
CA LYS A 464 -5.45 -25.41 -1.40
C LYS A 464 -5.44 -26.83 -1.98
N ASP A 465 -4.57 -27.06 -2.95
CA ASP A 465 -4.21 -28.36 -3.53
C ASP A 465 -5.18 -29.04 -4.50
N VAL A 466 -6.48 -28.70 -4.48
CA VAL A 466 -7.48 -29.27 -5.38
C VAL A 466 -8.53 -28.24 -5.80
N TRP A 467 -8.75 -28.08 -7.12
CA TRP A 467 -9.85 -27.27 -7.71
C TRP A 467 -10.01 -25.85 -7.13
N ASN A 468 -8.89 -25.16 -6.89
CA ASN A 468 -8.94 -23.81 -6.35
C ASN A 468 -9.17 -22.77 -7.46
N LEU A 469 -10.27 -22.02 -7.33
CA LEU A 469 -10.66 -20.92 -8.21
C LEU A 469 -10.75 -19.64 -7.39
N ARG A 470 -9.58 -19.13 -6.96
CA ARG A 470 -9.43 -17.87 -6.24
C ARG A 470 -8.28 -17.09 -6.86
N LEU A 471 -8.42 -15.77 -6.88
CA LEU A 471 -7.39 -14.88 -7.42
C LEU A 471 -6.60 -14.14 -6.33
N HIS A 472 -7.00 -14.24 -5.06
CA HIS A 472 -6.56 -13.36 -3.97
C HIS A 472 -5.80 -14.07 -2.84
N ASP A 473 -5.29 -15.26 -3.12
CA ASP A 473 -4.57 -16.02 -2.11
C ASP A 473 -3.27 -15.30 -1.71
N ARG A 474 -2.97 -15.33 -0.41
CA ARG A 474 -1.75 -14.77 0.17
C ARG A 474 -0.89 -15.91 0.74
N ILE A 475 0.20 -16.19 0.05
CA ILE A 475 1.26 -17.10 0.48
C ILE A 475 2.29 -16.26 1.22
N GLY A 476 2.05 -16.03 2.51
CA GLY A 476 2.81 -15.06 3.28
C GLY A 476 2.14 -14.65 4.59
N GLY A 477 2.92 -14.16 5.56
CA GLY A 477 2.40 -13.69 6.84
C GLY A 477 1.69 -14.77 7.65
N VAL A 478 0.89 -14.37 8.65
CA VAL A 478 0.19 -15.29 9.56
C VAL A 478 -1.20 -15.61 9.03
N ASN A 479 -1.55 -16.90 9.01
CA ASN A 479 -2.91 -17.38 8.82
C ASN A 479 -3.42 -18.05 10.09
N ALA A 480 -4.44 -17.46 10.72
CA ALA A 480 -5.02 -17.96 11.97
C ALA A 480 -5.87 -19.23 11.77
N GLU A 481 -6.51 -19.41 10.62
CA GLU A 481 -7.32 -20.60 10.30
C GLU A 481 -6.41 -21.83 10.18
N THR A 482 -5.32 -21.71 9.41
CA THR A 482 -4.30 -22.76 9.27
C THR A 482 -3.65 -23.12 10.61
N GLN A 483 -3.42 -22.14 11.49
CA GLN A 483 -2.94 -22.41 12.85
C GLN A 483 -3.96 -23.19 13.71
N ALA A 484 -5.24 -22.86 13.59
CA ALA A 484 -6.30 -23.53 14.33
C ALA A 484 -6.40 -25.02 13.97
N ASP A 485 -6.06 -25.37 12.73
CA ASP A 485 -5.99 -26.75 12.23
C ASP A 485 -4.69 -27.50 12.63
N GLY A 486 -3.79 -26.84 13.39
CA GLY A 486 -2.57 -27.44 13.93
C GLY A 486 -1.36 -27.41 12.98
N TYR A 487 -1.48 -26.73 11.84
CA TYR A 487 -0.40 -26.55 10.86
C TYR A 487 0.45 -25.31 11.15
N PRO A 488 1.66 -25.17 10.55
CA PRO A 488 2.42 -23.93 10.60
C PRO A 488 1.57 -22.72 10.18
N GLY A 489 1.64 -21.65 10.96
CA GLY A 489 0.80 -20.48 10.70
C GLY A 489 1.39 -19.47 9.74
N TYR A 490 2.72 -19.43 9.65
CA TYR A 490 3.41 -18.50 8.77
C TYR A 490 3.67 -19.16 7.42
N GLY A 491 3.14 -18.56 6.35
CA GLY A 491 3.46 -18.91 4.98
C GLY A 491 4.49 -17.99 4.36
N GLY A 492 4.92 -18.33 3.15
CA GLY A 492 5.91 -17.59 2.38
C GLY A 492 7.14 -18.42 2.04
N ILE A 493 8.14 -17.76 1.45
CA ILE A 493 9.42 -18.35 1.06
C ILE A 493 10.50 -17.80 1.98
N PHE A 494 11.21 -18.68 2.69
CA PHE A 494 12.14 -18.32 3.77
C PHE A 494 13.58 -18.59 3.35
N ILE A 495 14.26 -17.56 2.83
CA ILE A 495 15.52 -17.76 2.12
C ILE A 495 16.72 -18.12 3.00
N ASP A 496 16.63 -17.96 4.32
CA ASP A 496 17.65 -18.45 5.26
C ASP A 496 17.84 -19.98 5.16
N SER A 497 16.74 -20.71 4.92
CA SER A 497 16.74 -22.17 4.85
C SER A 497 17.54 -22.71 3.66
N VAL A 498 17.89 -21.87 2.67
CA VAL A 498 18.83 -22.23 1.59
C VAL A 498 20.20 -22.63 2.16
N LEU A 499 20.61 -22.05 3.28
CA LEU A 499 21.88 -22.36 3.94
C LEU A 499 21.93 -23.80 4.48
N CYS A 500 20.80 -24.50 4.56
CA CYS A 500 20.77 -25.90 4.94
C CYS A 500 21.53 -26.81 3.98
N TRP A 501 21.72 -26.39 2.71
CA TRP A 501 22.55 -27.12 1.74
C TRP A 501 24.05 -26.91 1.94
N SER A 502 24.48 -25.96 2.78
CA SER A 502 25.89 -25.70 3.04
C SER A 502 26.48 -26.66 4.08
N ASN A 503 27.71 -27.13 3.86
CA ASN A 503 28.47 -27.83 4.90
C ASN A 503 29.02 -26.87 5.96
N ASP A 504 29.18 -25.59 5.63
CA ASP A 504 29.71 -24.53 6.49
C ASP A 504 28.58 -23.59 6.98
N ARG A 505 27.39 -24.12 7.26
CA ARG A 505 26.21 -23.30 7.67
C ARG A 505 26.42 -22.66 9.05
N PRO A 506 25.86 -21.46 9.30
CA PRO A 506 25.81 -20.89 10.66
C PRO A 506 25.01 -21.80 11.64
N GLU A 507 25.42 -21.85 12.90
CA GLU A 507 24.78 -22.70 13.92
C GLU A 507 23.32 -22.31 14.21
N GLU A 508 22.96 -21.05 13.96
CA GLU A 508 21.61 -20.53 14.20
C GLU A 508 20.58 -20.97 13.14
N ILE A 509 21.04 -21.53 12.00
CA ILE A 509 20.16 -22.00 10.94
C ILE A 509 19.56 -23.36 11.31
N VAL A 510 18.24 -23.39 11.48
CA VAL A 510 17.46 -24.61 11.71
C VAL A 510 17.15 -25.26 10.37
N CYS A 511 17.41 -26.56 10.25
CA CYS A 511 17.14 -27.33 9.04
C CYS A 511 16.15 -28.47 9.29
N PRO A 512 15.31 -28.82 8.30
CA PRO A 512 14.39 -29.94 8.42
C PRO A 512 15.12 -31.27 8.66
N GLU A 513 14.43 -32.21 9.29
CA GLU A 513 14.94 -33.58 9.48
C GLU A 513 15.09 -34.29 8.12
N GLY A 514 16.17 -35.04 7.95
CA GLY A 514 16.47 -35.75 6.68
C GLY A 514 17.02 -34.86 5.56
N PHE A 515 17.31 -33.60 5.84
CA PHE A 515 17.92 -32.68 4.88
C PHE A 515 19.43 -32.90 4.78
N GLU A 516 19.92 -33.23 3.59
CA GLU A 516 21.33 -33.50 3.34
C GLU A 516 22.04 -32.30 2.69
N PRO A 517 23.19 -31.84 3.23
CA PRO A 517 24.02 -30.82 2.57
C PRO A 517 24.49 -31.25 1.18
N SER A 518 24.67 -30.30 0.27
CA SER A 518 25.26 -30.54 -1.05
C SER A 518 26.58 -29.78 -1.17
N GLY A 519 27.67 -30.50 -1.48
CA GLY A 519 28.96 -29.86 -1.77
C GLY A 519 28.92 -28.92 -2.97
N LEU A 520 27.90 -29.03 -3.85
CA LEU A 520 27.71 -28.12 -4.98
C LEU A 520 27.19 -26.75 -4.52
N PHE A 521 26.49 -26.68 -3.40
CA PHE A 521 26.08 -25.40 -2.81
C PHE A 521 27.30 -24.56 -2.45
N ASP A 522 28.22 -25.15 -1.68
CA ASP A 522 29.43 -24.46 -1.23
C ASP A 522 30.31 -24.06 -2.42
N LEU A 523 30.41 -24.91 -3.45
CA LEU A 523 31.14 -24.59 -4.68
C LEU A 523 30.63 -23.31 -5.38
N VAL A 524 29.32 -23.06 -5.36
CA VAL A 524 28.71 -21.87 -5.96
C VAL A 524 28.82 -20.65 -5.06
N PHE A 525 28.49 -20.80 -3.77
CA PHE A 525 28.28 -19.65 -2.88
C PHE A 525 29.50 -19.28 -2.02
N ASP A 526 30.39 -20.21 -1.67
CA ASP A 526 31.56 -19.90 -0.82
C ASP A 526 32.47 -18.79 -1.36
N PRO A 527 32.73 -18.68 -2.68
CA PRO A 527 33.51 -17.56 -3.19
C PRO A 527 32.92 -16.20 -2.83
N LEU A 528 31.58 -16.09 -2.72
CA LEU A 528 30.88 -14.85 -2.35
C LEU A 528 30.72 -14.72 -0.83
N ARG A 529 30.51 -15.83 -0.11
CA ARG A 529 30.43 -15.81 1.36
C ARG A 529 31.76 -15.42 2.02
N LYS A 530 32.88 -15.87 1.45
CA LYS A 530 34.24 -15.58 1.95
C LYS A 530 34.71 -14.17 1.58
N LYS A 531 34.16 -13.59 0.51
CA LYS A 531 34.41 -12.21 0.08
C LYS A 531 33.11 -11.63 -0.45
N GLU A 532 32.46 -10.76 0.32
CA GLU A 532 31.17 -10.15 -0.06
C GLU A 532 31.28 -9.40 -1.40
N VAL A 533 30.20 -9.43 -2.18
CA VAL A 533 30.07 -8.64 -3.41
C VAL A 533 29.96 -7.16 -3.07
N THR A 534 30.73 -6.34 -3.76
CA THR A 534 30.75 -4.88 -3.62
C THR A 534 30.22 -4.19 -4.87
N ALA A 535 29.81 -2.92 -4.72
CA ALA A 535 29.34 -2.12 -5.83
C ALA A 535 30.39 -2.04 -6.95
N GLY A 536 29.98 -2.33 -8.19
CA GLY A 536 30.86 -2.31 -9.36
C GLY A 536 31.48 -3.66 -9.74
N GLU A 537 31.33 -4.74 -8.96
CA GLU A 537 31.80 -6.09 -9.35
C GLU A 537 30.85 -6.80 -10.35
N TYR A 538 29.61 -6.33 -10.50
CA TYR A 538 28.59 -6.88 -11.40
C TYR A 538 27.68 -5.76 -11.92
N PRO A 539 27.15 -5.80 -13.17
CA PRO A 539 27.30 -6.86 -14.18
C PRO A 539 28.58 -6.74 -15.02
N ASN A 540 29.25 -5.58 -14.98
CA ASN A 540 30.40 -5.27 -15.82
C ASN A 540 31.68 -5.08 -14.99
N GLY A 541 31.90 -6.00 -14.04
CA GLY A 541 33.05 -5.90 -13.15
C GLY A 541 34.39 -6.04 -13.86
N PRO A 542 35.47 -5.49 -13.28
CA PRO A 542 36.81 -5.53 -13.90
C PRO A 542 37.45 -6.93 -13.87
N ASP A 543 37.04 -7.80 -12.94
CA ASP A 543 37.48 -9.21 -12.86
C ASP A 543 36.38 -10.11 -13.43
N LEU A 544 36.56 -10.56 -14.67
CA LEU A 544 35.60 -11.41 -15.38
C LEU A 544 35.36 -12.76 -14.69
N THR A 545 36.34 -13.30 -13.97
CA THR A 545 36.17 -14.55 -13.22
C THR A 545 35.21 -14.33 -12.07
N ARG A 546 35.44 -13.25 -11.30
CA ARG A 546 34.57 -12.86 -10.20
C ARG A 546 33.17 -12.50 -10.68
N THR A 547 33.04 -11.73 -11.75
CA THR A 547 31.74 -11.39 -12.35
C THR A 547 30.99 -12.65 -12.78
N SER A 548 31.67 -13.65 -13.34
CA SER A 548 31.06 -14.93 -13.72
C SER A 548 30.60 -15.75 -12.50
N GLN A 549 31.37 -15.76 -11.40
CA GLN A 549 30.96 -16.37 -10.13
C GLN A 549 29.69 -15.72 -9.58
N ILE A 550 29.63 -14.38 -9.62
CA ILE A 550 28.46 -13.62 -9.17
C ILE A 550 27.24 -13.94 -10.05
N ALA A 551 27.43 -14.00 -11.36
CA ALA A 551 26.36 -14.38 -12.30
C ALA A 551 25.80 -15.77 -12.02
N GLU A 552 26.66 -16.76 -11.77
CA GLU A 552 26.23 -18.13 -11.47
C GLU A 552 25.51 -18.22 -10.12
N ALA A 553 25.99 -17.54 -9.09
CA ALA A 553 25.30 -17.47 -7.80
C ALA A 553 23.91 -16.81 -7.91
N ILE A 554 23.79 -15.73 -8.69
CA ILE A 554 22.49 -15.09 -8.97
C ILE A 554 21.55 -16.07 -9.68
N ARG A 555 22.03 -16.77 -10.71
CA ARG A 555 21.25 -17.74 -11.47
C ARG A 555 20.76 -18.90 -10.60
N VAL A 556 21.66 -19.52 -9.85
CA VAL A 556 21.35 -20.67 -8.98
C VAL A 556 20.37 -20.27 -7.88
N LEU A 557 20.62 -19.16 -7.19
CA LEU A 557 19.73 -18.68 -6.13
C LEU A 557 18.35 -18.29 -6.68
N GLY A 558 18.32 -17.61 -7.83
CA GLY A 558 17.09 -17.26 -8.53
C GLY A 558 16.27 -18.48 -8.94
N ASN A 559 16.93 -19.54 -9.44
CA ASN A 559 16.28 -20.80 -9.79
C ASN A 559 15.64 -21.47 -8.56
N ILE A 560 16.40 -21.62 -7.46
CA ILE A 560 15.95 -22.32 -6.25
C ILE A 560 14.75 -21.62 -5.61
N ILE A 561 14.86 -20.30 -5.42
CA ILE A 561 13.80 -19.50 -4.80
C ILE A 561 12.60 -19.38 -5.76
N GLY A 562 12.84 -19.12 -7.04
CA GLY A 562 11.78 -18.97 -8.04
C GLY A 562 10.97 -20.24 -8.26
N ASP A 563 11.59 -21.42 -8.29
CA ASP A 563 10.86 -22.69 -8.36
C ASP A 563 10.07 -22.98 -7.09
N THR A 564 10.60 -22.61 -5.92
CA THR A 564 9.88 -22.82 -4.66
C THR A 564 8.69 -21.87 -4.57
N ALA A 565 8.86 -20.60 -4.95
CA ALA A 565 7.76 -19.65 -5.06
C ALA A 565 6.70 -20.11 -6.09
N ALA A 566 7.11 -20.67 -7.22
CA ALA A 566 6.20 -21.20 -8.22
C ALA A 566 5.43 -22.45 -7.74
N HIS A 567 6.08 -23.33 -6.97
CA HIS A 567 5.49 -24.50 -6.32
C HIS A 567 4.42 -24.11 -5.30
N GLU A 568 4.74 -23.20 -4.37
CA GLU A 568 3.75 -22.73 -3.39
C GLU A 568 2.57 -22.00 -4.05
N LEU A 569 2.83 -21.25 -5.12
CA LEU A 569 1.75 -20.69 -5.94
C LEU A 569 0.91 -21.79 -6.61
N GLY A 570 1.54 -22.89 -7.05
CA GLY A 570 0.84 -24.04 -7.60
C GLY A 570 -0.18 -24.63 -6.62
N HIS A 571 0.18 -24.79 -5.34
CA HIS A 571 -0.75 -25.20 -4.28
C HIS A 571 -1.98 -24.29 -4.20
N SER A 572 -1.75 -22.98 -4.18
CA SER A 572 -2.84 -22.00 -4.20
C SER A 572 -3.66 -22.01 -5.49
N LEU A 573 -3.18 -22.57 -6.60
CA LEU A 573 -3.97 -22.73 -7.82
C LEU A 573 -4.75 -24.05 -7.87
N GLY A 574 -4.60 -24.91 -6.86
CA GLY A 574 -5.29 -26.19 -6.76
C GLY A 574 -4.50 -27.37 -7.35
N LEU A 575 -3.17 -27.32 -7.24
CA LEU A 575 -2.24 -28.42 -7.53
C LEU A 575 -1.69 -29.00 -6.21
N ALA A 576 -1.28 -30.25 -6.09
CA ALA A 576 -0.65 -31.07 -7.12
C ALA A 576 -1.61 -31.95 -7.93
N HIS A 577 -2.77 -32.30 -7.37
CA HIS A 577 -3.65 -33.28 -7.98
C HIS A 577 -5.03 -32.66 -8.25
N PRO A 578 -5.16 -31.83 -9.29
CA PRO A 578 -6.34 -30.98 -9.50
C PRO A 578 -7.64 -31.78 -9.58
N PHE A 579 -7.60 -33.02 -10.08
CA PHE A 579 -8.77 -33.92 -10.17
C PHE A 579 -8.77 -35.03 -9.12
N GLY A 580 -7.90 -34.94 -8.12
CA GLY A 580 -7.64 -35.96 -7.11
C GLY A 580 -8.43 -35.78 -5.82
N PRO A 581 -8.17 -36.65 -4.83
CA PRO A 581 -8.71 -36.48 -3.50
C PRO A 581 -8.00 -35.31 -2.77
N PRO A 582 -8.69 -34.60 -1.87
CA PRO A 582 -8.19 -33.38 -1.23
C PRO A 582 -7.04 -33.59 -0.24
N ASP A 583 -6.70 -34.84 0.07
CA ASP A 583 -5.60 -35.20 0.97
C ASP A 583 -4.26 -35.37 0.22
N LEU A 584 -4.27 -35.31 -1.11
CA LEU A 584 -3.07 -35.49 -1.92
C LEU A 584 -2.47 -34.13 -2.30
N VAL A 585 -1.40 -33.78 -1.58
CA VAL A 585 -0.81 -32.42 -1.62
C VAL A 585 0.45 -32.32 -2.46
N HIS A 586 1.00 -33.41 -2.99
CA HIS A 586 2.18 -33.41 -3.87
C HIS A 586 2.01 -34.37 -5.03
N HIS A 587 2.82 -34.19 -6.08
CA HIS A 587 2.88 -35.12 -7.21
C HIS A 587 3.37 -36.50 -6.73
N GLU A 588 2.64 -37.55 -7.11
CA GLU A 588 2.91 -38.93 -6.70
C GLU A 588 2.65 -39.91 -7.86
N PRO A 589 3.63 -40.76 -8.23
CA PRO A 589 4.98 -40.87 -7.65
C PRO A 589 5.89 -39.70 -8.06
N PRO A 590 6.89 -39.32 -7.25
CA PRO A 590 7.82 -38.24 -7.61
C PRO A 590 8.58 -38.54 -8.91
N GLY A 591 8.86 -37.48 -9.67
CA GLY A 591 9.40 -37.54 -11.02
C GLY A 591 10.50 -36.50 -11.28
N PRO A 592 11.55 -36.82 -12.08
CA PRO A 592 12.63 -35.87 -12.35
C PRO A 592 12.13 -34.56 -12.94
N GLY A 593 12.35 -33.45 -12.24
CA GLY A 593 11.95 -32.11 -12.66
C GLY A 593 10.45 -31.81 -12.53
N CYS A 594 9.67 -32.68 -11.86
CA CYS A 594 8.28 -32.37 -11.54
C CYS A 594 8.22 -31.33 -10.43
N LEU A 595 7.64 -30.17 -10.75
CA LEU A 595 7.69 -29.02 -9.86
C LEU A 595 6.92 -29.29 -8.56
N MET A 596 5.78 -29.98 -8.65
CA MET A 596 4.88 -30.29 -7.54
C MET A 596 5.29 -31.51 -6.69
N ASP A 597 6.48 -32.08 -6.93
CA ASP A 597 7.05 -33.10 -6.04
C ASP A 597 7.32 -32.52 -4.64
N ALA A 598 7.15 -33.36 -3.61
CA ALA A 598 7.48 -32.97 -2.25
C ALA A 598 8.94 -32.53 -2.13
N GLY A 599 9.18 -31.49 -1.32
CA GLY A 599 10.49 -30.86 -1.27
C GLY A 599 11.66 -31.79 -0.92
N ALA A 600 11.40 -32.87 -0.17
CA ALA A 600 12.39 -33.90 0.18
C ALA A 600 12.86 -34.75 -1.02
N TYR A 601 12.09 -34.79 -2.11
CA TYR A 601 12.42 -35.54 -3.32
C TYR A 601 13.09 -34.66 -4.39
N ARG A 602 13.19 -33.35 -4.16
CA ARG A 602 13.81 -32.38 -5.07
C ARG A 602 15.16 -31.91 -4.52
N PRO A 603 16.27 -32.57 -4.89
CA PRO A 603 17.60 -32.25 -4.36
C PRO A 603 18.10 -30.87 -4.84
N PHE A 604 19.18 -30.39 -4.22
CA PHE A 604 19.77 -29.09 -4.54
C PHE A 604 20.09 -28.95 -6.04
N GLU A 605 20.69 -29.98 -6.63
CA GLU A 605 21.15 -29.97 -8.03
C GLU A 605 20.00 -29.78 -9.00
N GLU A 606 18.84 -30.37 -8.71
CA GLU A 606 17.62 -30.20 -9.49
C GLU A 606 17.08 -28.78 -9.36
N ARG A 607 16.89 -28.29 -8.13
CA ARG A 607 16.39 -26.92 -7.88
C ARG A 607 17.31 -25.84 -8.43
N ALA A 608 18.62 -26.09 -8.44
CA ALA A 608 19.65 -25.20 -8.96
C ALA A 608 19.81 -25.27 -10.49
N GLU A 609 19.23 -26.29 -11.15
CA GLU A 609 19.46 -26.64 -12.56
C GLU A 609 20.96 -26.81 -12.85
N LEU A 610 21.64 -27.61 -12.03
CA LEU A 610 23.07 -27.91 -12.17
C LEU A 610 23.27 -29.31 -12.77
N ASN A 611 24.46 -29.53 -13.35
CA ASN A 611 24.91 -30.83 -13.84
C ASN A 611 23.95 -31.53 -14.84
N GLY A 612 23.19 -30.75 -15.61
CA GLY A 612 22.23 -31.28 -16.58
C GLY A 612 20.92 -31.75 -15.98
N ALA A 613 20.63 -31.44 -14.71
CA ALA A 613 19.32 -31.65 -14.13
C ALA A 613 18.24 -30.89 -14.94
N PRO A 614 17.06 -31.49 -15.15
CA PRO A 614 15.98 -30.85 -15.89
C PRO A 614 15.47 -29.62 -15.14
N PRO A 615 15.05 -28.55 -15.84
CA PRO A 615 14.34 -27.45 -15.21
C PRO A 615 13.01 -27.93 -14.63
N GLY A 616 12.59 -27.35 -13.50
CA GLY A 616 11.26 -27.59 -12.93
C GLY A 616 10.15 -27.33 -13.95
N SER A 617 9.19 -28.26 -14.05
CA SER A 617 8.06 -28.21 -14.99
C SER A 617 6.80 -28.81 -14.39
N TRP A 618 5.65 -28.44 -14.93
CA TRP A 618 4.35 -29.02 -14.59
C TRP A 618 4.22 -30.42 -15.20
N CYS A 619 3.88 -31.42 -14.38
CA CYS A 619 3.77 -32.82 -14.76
C CYS A 619 2.30 -33.27 -14.89
N ASP A 620 2.06 -34.35 -15.64
CA ASP A 620 0.75 -34.97 -15.84
C ASP A 620 -0.40 -33.98 -16.14
N ASP A 621 -1.42 -33.93 -15.28
CA ASP A 621 -2.64 -33.14 -15.44
C ASP A 621 -2.47 -31.67 -14.97
N GLU A 622 -1.32 -31.30 -14.41
CA GLU A 622 -1.06 -29.96 -13.85
C GLU A 622 -1.14 -28.86 -14.91
N LEU A 623 -0.40 -29.00 -16.02
CA LEU A 623 -0.39 -27.98 -17.08
C LEU A 623 -1.75 -27.87 -17.81
N PRO A 624 -2.40 -28.97 -18.24
CA PRO A 624 -3.73 -28.89 -18.83
C PRO A 624 -4.76 -28.23 -17.90
N TYR A 625 -4.70 -28.52 -16.60
CA TYR A 625 -5.55 -27.87 -15.61
C TYR A 625 -5.28 -26.36 -15.53
N LEU A 626 -4.02 -25.94 -15.39
CA LEU A 626 -3.66 -24.51 -15.34
C LEU A 626 -4.10 -23.76 -16.61
N GLN A 627 -3.93 -24.37 -17.78
CA GLN A 627 -4.38 -23.78 -19.06
C GLN A 627 -5.90 -23.70 -19.18
N MET A 628 -6.63 -24.61 -18.52
CA MET A 628 -8.10 -24.57 -18.46
C MET A 628 -8.60 -23.42 -17.59
N ILE A 629 -8.01 -23.21 -16.40
CA ILE A 629 -8.48 -22.19 -15.46
C ILE A 629 -7.91 -20.80 -15.73
N LEU A 630 -6.75 -20.71 -16.40
CA LEU A 630 -6.04 -19.47 -16.73
C LEU A 630 -5.60 -19.46 -18.21
N PRO A 631 -6.57 -19.43 -19.15
CA PRO A 631 -6.28 -19.47 -20.58
C PRO A 631 -5.64 -18.17 -21.06
N VAL A 632 -4.71 -18.28 -22.02
CA VAL A 632 -4.02 -17.13 -22.63
C VAL A 632 -4.93 -16.39 -23.63
N GLU A 633 -5.87 -17.10 -24.26
CA GLU A 633 -6.82 -16.58 -25.27
C GLU A 633 -8.29 -16.94 -24.95
#